data_AF-A0A5J5IQV8-F1
#
_entry.id   AF-A0A5J5IQV8-F1
#
_cell.length_a   1.000
_cell.length_b   1.000
_cell.length_c   1.000
_cell.angle_alpha   90.00
_cell.angle_beta   90.00
_cell.angle_gamma   90.00
#
_symmetry.space_group_name_H-M   'P 1'
#
loop_
_entity.id
_entity.type
_entity.pdbx_description
1 polymer ?
#
loop_
_entity_poly.entity_id
_entity_poly.type
_entity_poly.pdbx_seq_one_letter_code
_entity_poly.pdbx_strand_id
1 'polypeptide(L)'
;MSASHLADEIRAKLRAAADPARAARQQAYMKSAMPFLGVRVPEARLIARTAAAAGESDADALRETARGLWDAASHREERYAAMALLALPSVRGNAASAPLVESTLKHLP
;
A
#
# COMPACT_ATOMS: atom_id res chain seq x y z
N MET A 1 10.35 3.60 14.06
CA MET A 1 10.22 2.18 13.65
C MET A 1 11.20 1.98 12.48
N SER A 2 11.49 0.78 11.97
CA SER A 2 12.25 0.69 10.69
C SER A 2 11.27 0.58 9.52
N ALA A 3 11.67 1.04 8.33
CA ALA A 3 10.81 0.98 7.14
C ALA A 3 10.34 -0.46 6.81
N SER A 4 11.22 -1.45 6.99
CA SER A 4 10.86 -2.87 6.84
C SER A 4 9.80 -3.31 7.86
N HIS A 5 9.94 -2.90 9.13
CA HIS A 5 8.99 -3.27 10.17
C HIS A 5 7.59 -2.70 9.91
N LEU A 6 7.48 -1.43 9.46
CA LEU A 6 6.19 -0.84 9.11
C LEU A 6 5.55 -1.55 7.91
N ALA A 7 6.34 -1.89 6.88
CA ALA A 7 5.83 -2.62 5.72
C ALA A 7 5.26 -4.00 6.12
N ASP A 8 5.96 -4.72 7.00
CA ASP A 8 5.53 -6.03 7.46
C ASP A 8 4.29 -5.95 8.35
N GLU A 9 4.19 -4.93 9.21
CA GLU A 9 2.98 -4.67 9.99
C GLU A 9 1.76 -4.40 9.08
N ILE A 10 1.93 -3.56 8.07
CA ILE A 10 0.86 -3.26 7.09
C ILE A 10 0.44 -4.54 6.37
N ARG A 11 1.39 -5.35 5.89
CA ARG A 11 1.09 -6.62 5.22
C ARG A 11 0.36 -7.60 6.13
N ALA A 12 0.77 -7.70 7.40
CA ALA A 12 0.11 -8.56 8.38
C ALA A 12 -1.34 -8.13 8.61
N LYS A 13 -1.58 -6.82 8.78
CA LYS A 13 -2.94 -6.27 8.93
C LYS A 13 -3.81 -6.46 7.68
N LEU A 14 -3.23 -6.31 6.48
CA LEU A 14 -3.95 -6.59 5.23
C LEU A 14 -4.35 -8.07 5.14
N ARG A 15 -3.46 -8.99 5.51
CA ARG A 15 -3.77 -10.44 5.53
C ARG A 15 -4.82 -10.79 6.57
N ALA A 16 -4.78 -10.15 7.74
CA ALA A 16 -5.79 -10.34 8.77
C ALA A 16 -7.19 -9.85 8.34
N ALA A 17 -7.26 -8.83 7.48
CA ALA A 17 -8.49 -8.31 6.91
C ALA A 17 -8.94 -9.02 5.61
N ALA A 18 -8.21 -10.04 5.15
CA ALA A 18 -8.46 -10.69 3.88
C ALA A 18 -9.83 -11.40 3.84
N ASP A 19 -10.47 -11.34 2.67
CA ASP A 19 -11.74 -12.02 2.38
C ASP A 19 -11.62 -12.72 1.01
N PRO A 20 -11.37 -14.04 0.99
CA PRO A 20 -11.19 -14.80 -0.24
C PRO A 20 -12.41 -14.76 -1.18
N ALA A 21 -13.63 -14.65 -0.65
CA ALA A 21 -14.84 -14.57 -1.47
C ALA A 21 -14.92 -13.24 -2.22
N ARG A 22 -14.44 -12.15 -1.61
CA ARG A 22 -14.30 -10.85 -2.27
C ARG A 22 -13.12 -10.81 -3.22
N ALA A 23 -12.00 -11.44 -2.87
CA ALA A 23 -10.77 -11.45 -3.65
C ALA A 23 -11.01 -11.90 -5.10
N ALA A 24 -11.67 -13.06 -5.28
CA ALA A 24 -11.97 -13.60 -6.61
C ALA A 24 -12.81 -12.64 -7.45
N ARG A 25 -13.83 -12.01 -6.84
CA ARG A 25 -14.69 -11.03 -7.52
C ARG A 25 -13.93 -9.75 -7.90
N GLN A 26 -13.09 -9.25 -7.01
CA GLN A 26 -12.27 -8.06 -7.27
C GLN A 26 -11.28 -8.31 -8.41
N GLN A 27 -10.59 -9.45 -8.40
CA GLN A 27 -9.63 -9.80 -9.43
C GLN A 27 -10.28 -9.94 -10.81
N ALA A 28 -11.43 -10.63 -10.88
CA ALA A 28 -12.20 -10.77 -12.12
C ALA A 28 -12.73 -9.42 -12.63
N TYR A 29 -13.30 -8.59 -11.75
CA TYR A 29 -13.82 -7.27 -12.10
C TYR A 29 -12.71 -6.35 -12.62
N MET A 30 -11.56 -6.32 -11.94
CA MET A 30 -10.42 -5.47 -12.30
C MET A 30 -9.57 -6.05 -13.43
N LYS A 31 -9.91 -7.24 -13.95
CA LYS A 31 -9.12 -7.98 -14.95
C LYS A 31 -7.64 -8.05 -14.58
N SER A 32 -7.34 -8.23 -13.29
CA SER A 32 -5.98 -8.08 -12.79
C SER A 32 -5.21 -9.39 -12.87
N ALA A 33 -3.99 -9.33 -13.40
CA ALA A 33 -3.02 -10.41 -13.29
C ALA A 33 -2.49 -10.58 -11.85
N MET A 34 -2.51 -9.51 -11.05
CA MET A 34 -2.08 -9.55 -9.65
C MET A 34 -3.23 -10.06 -8.76
N PRO A 35 -2.96 -10.98 -7.82
CA PRO A 35 -3.95 -11.43 -6.84
C PRO A 35 -4.51 -10.31 -5.97
N PHE A 36 -5.71 -10.53 -5.44
CA PHE A 36 -6.32 -9.70 -4.41
C PHE A 36 -6.44 -10.47 -3.10
N LEU A 37 -6.36 -9.78 -1.97
CA LEU A 37 -6.71 -10.29 -0.64
C LEU A 37 -8.22 -10.21 -0.37
N GLY A 38 -8.97 -9.38 -1.10
CA GLY A 38 -10.39 -9.14 -0.86
C GLY A 38 -10.67 -7.87 -0.04
N VAL A 39 -9.63 -7.13 0.32
CA VAL A 39 -9.72 -5.96 1.19
C VAL A 39 -10.26 -4.77 0.39
N ARG A 40 -11.15 -3.97 0.99
CA ARG A 40 -11.67 -2.77 0.32
C ARG A 40 -10.58 -1.71 0.22
N VAL A 41 -10.57 -0.93 -0.86
CA VAL A 41 -9.60 0.17 -1.03
C VAL A 41 -9.61 1.17 0.15
N PRO A 42 -10.76 1.65 0.65
CA PRO A 42 -10.77 2.53 1.83
C PRO A 42 -10.14 1.91 3.08
N GLU A 43 -10.32 0.60 3.26
CA GLU A 43 -9.82 -0.18 4.39
C GLU A 43 -8.31 -0.43 4.29
N ALA A 44 -7.81 -0.84 3.12
CA ALA A 44 -6.38 -0.96 2.87
C ALA A 44 -5.63 0.36 3.10
N ARG A 45 -6.24 1.48 2.65
CA ARG A 45 -5.68 2.82 2.90
C ARG A 45 -5.74 3.20 4.38
N LEU A 46 -6.80 2.82 5.10
CA LEU A 46 -6.94 3.08 6.53
C LEU A 46 -5.87 2.32 7.32
N ILE A 47 -5.69 1.03 7.04
CA ILE A 47 -4.65 0.18 7.65
C ILE A 47 -3.28 0.85 7.53
N ALA A 48 -2.91 1.30 6.34
CA ALA A 48 -1.62 1.96 6.08
C ALA A 48 -1.45 3.25 6.90
N ARG A 49 -2.47 4.13 6.88
CA ARG A 49 -2.43 5.40 7.62
C ARG A 49 -2.36 5.20 9.13
N THR A 50 -3.11 4.24 9.67
CA THR A 50 -3.12 3.96 11.11
C THR A 50 -1.80 3.33 11.56
N ALA A 51 -1.22 2.42 10.76
CA ALA A 51 0.09 1.86 11.07
C ALA A 51 1.19 2.93 11.07
N ALA A 52 1.19 3.83 10.08
CA ALA A 52 2.10 4.98 10.05
C ALA A 52 1.93 5.88 11.29
N ALA A 53 0.69 6.30 11.59
CA ALA A 53 0.41 7.16 12.74
C ALA A 53 0.79 6.56 14.09
N ALA A 54 0.84 5.23 14.21
CA ALA A 54 1.14 4.55 15.46
C ALA A 54 2.64 4.45 15.79
N GLY A 55 3.54 4.57 14.80
CA GLY A 55 4.94 4.29 15.05
C GLY A 55 5.96 4.89 14.09
N GLU A 56 5.53 5.65 13.07
CA GLU A 56 6.45 6.28 12.13
C GLU A 56 5.98 7.66 11.66
N SER A 57 6.75 8.69 12.00
CA SER A 57 6.51 10.08 11.59
C SER A 57 7.55 10.59 10.60
N ASP A 58 8.67 9.88 10.43
CA ASP A 58 9.72 10.30 9.51
C ASP A 58 9.29 10.11 8.06
N ALA A 59 9.39 11.19 7.29
CA ALA A 59 8.92 11.22 5.91
C ALA A 59 9.78 10.35 4.99
N ASP A 60 11.08 10.18 5.28
CA ASP A 60 11.98 9.33 4.50
C ASP A 60 11.66 7.86 4.74
N ALA A 61 11.51 7.45 6.01
CA ALA A 61 11.08 6.10 6.37
C ALA A 61 9.71 5.72 5.78
N LEU A 62 8.74 6.65 5.78
CA LEU A 62 7.43 6.43 5.15
C LEU A 62 7.53 6.25 3.63
N ARG A 63 8.41 7.00 2.96
CA ARG A 63 8.67 6.85 1.51
C ARG A 63 9.34 5.53 1.18
N GLU A 64 10.33 5.13 1.96
CA GLU A 64 11.01 3.84 1.80
C GLU A 64 10.04 2.68 2.02
N THR A 65 9.18 2.78 3.03
CA THR A 65 8.10 1.81 3.28
C THR A 65 7.16 1.71 2.07
N ALA A 66 6.73 2.86 1.54
CA ALA A 66 5.84 2.89 0.36
C ALA A 66 6.51 2.25 -0.86
N ARG A 67 7.81 2.51 -1.08
CA ARG A 67 8.60 1.87 -2.15
C ARG A 67 8.65 0.36 -1.97
N GLY A 68 9.02 -0.11 -0.78
CA GLY A 68 9.10 -1.54 -0.47
C GLY A 68 7.76 -2.27 -0.60
N LEU A 69 6.65 -1.62 -0.23
CA LEU A 69 5.31 -2.17 -0.45
C LEU A 69 4.93 -2.24 -1.93
N TRP A 70 5.34 -1.25 -2.73
CA TRP A 70 5.00 -1.20 -4.16
C TRP A 70 5.78 -2.22 -4.99
N ASP A 71 7.10 -2.26 -4.80
CA ASP A 71 8.01 -3.06 -5.61
C ASP A 71 7.87 -4.56 -5.28
N ALA A 72 7.70 -4.91 -4.01
CA ALA A 72 7.51 -6.28 -3.55
C ALA A 72 6.03 -6.69 -3.39
N ALA A 73 5.09 -5.90 -3.93
CA ALA A 73 3.65 -6.18 -3.81
C ALA A 73 3.30 -7.56 -4.37
N SER A 74 2.81 -8.45 -3.51
CA SER A 74 2.26 -9.75 -3.91
C SER A 74 0.76 -9.68 -4.20
N HIS A 75 0.05 -8.75 -3.55
CA HIS A 75 -1.37 -8.52 -3.72
C HIS A 75 -1.65 -7.05 -4.03
N ARG A 76 -2.74 -6.78 -4.75
CA ARG A 76 -3.10 -5.42 -5.20
C ARG A 76 -3.25 -4.44 -4.04
N GLU A 77 -3.71 -4.91 -2.90
CA GLU A 77 -3.96 -4.06 -1.73
C GLU A 77 -2.69 -3.54 -1.06
N GLU A 78 -1.54 -4.19 -1.25
CA GLU A 78 -0.23 -3.66 -0.85
C GLU A 78 0.11 -2.37 -1.63
N ARG A 79 -0.22 -2.32 -2.92
CA ARG A 79 -0.06 -1.11 -3.75
C ARG A 79 -1.02 0.01 -3.33
N TYR A 80 -2.23 -0.32 -2.90
CA TYR A 80 -3.15 0.67 -2.32
C TYR A 80 -2.63 1.24 -1.00
N ALA A 81 -2.02 0.42 -0.17
CA ALA A 81 -1.36 0.86 1.05
C ALA A 81 -0.15 1.78 0.75
N ALA A 82 0.71 1.40 -0.19
CA ALA A 82 1.84 2.22 -0.64
C ALA A 82 1.40 3.61 -1.09
N MET A 83 0.38 3.69 -1.95
CA MET A 83 -0.18 4.97 -2.40
C MET A 83 -0.77 5.80 -1.24
N ALA A 84 -1.34 5.16 -0.23
CA ALA A 84 -1.86 5.86 0.95
C ALA A 84 -0.75 6.50 1.78
N LEU A 85 0.41 5.83 1.91
CA LEU A 85 1.58 6.38 2.59
C LEU A 85 2.14 7.60 1.84
N LEU A 86 2.24 7.54 0.51
CA LEU A 86 2.70 8.68 -0.30
C LEU A 86 1.76 9.89 -0.26
N ALA A 87 0.48 9.65 0.04
CA ALA A 87 -0.52 10.69 0.18
C ALA A 87 -0.53 11.36 1.57
N LEU A 88 0.29 10.89 2.52
CA LEU A 88 0.39 11.50 3.84
C LEU A 88 0.93 12.95 3.74
N PRO A 89 0.43 13.90 4.56
CA PRO A 89 0.89 15.28 4.52
C PRO A 89 2.40 15.46 4.70
N SER A 90 3.03 14.64 5.55
CA SER A 90 4.49 14.66 5.78
C SER A 90 5.31 14.17 4.58
N VAL A 91 4.69 13.44 3.65
CA VAL A 91 5.35 12.83 2.48
C VAL A 91 5.02 13.57 1.18
N ARG A 92 3.82 14.14 1.07
CA ARG A 92 3.32 14.80 -0.13
C ARG A 92 4.17 16.02 -0.49
N GLY A 93 4.33 16.28 -1.79
CA GLY A 93 5.06 17.46 -2.30
C GLY A 93 6.58 17.28 -2.38
N ASN A 94 7.10 16.11 -2.00
CA ASN A 94 8.50 15.76 -2.17
C ASN A 94 8.77 15.16 -3.57
N ALA A 95 9.73 15.74 -4.30
CA ALA A 95 10.13 15.27 -5.63
C ALA A 95 10.65 13.82 -5.64
N ALA A 96 11.19 13.31 -4.53
CA ALA A 96 11.67 11.93 -4.39
C ALA A 96 10.55 10.88 -4.55
N SER A 97 9.28 11.28 -4.37
CA SER A 97 8.12 10.40 -4.59
C SER A 97 7.73 10.27 -6.07
N ALA A 98 8.20 11.17 -6.95
CA ALA A 98 7.78 11.24 -8.34
C ALA A 98 7.99 9.93 -9.14
N PRO A 99 9.14 9.22 -9.02
CA PRO A 99 9.33 7.96 -9.76
C PRO A 99 8.35 6.86 -9.32
N LEU A 100 7.91 6.88 -8.05
CA LEU A 100 6.93 5.91 -7.55
C LEU A 100 5.52 6.25 -8.07
N VAL A 101 5.15 7.53 -8.04
CA VAL A 101 3.87 8.02 -8.59
C VAL A 101 3.79 7.74 -10.10
N GLU A 102 4.87 7.90 -10.85
CA GLU A 102 4.90 7.57 -12.27
C GLU A 102 4.76 6.06 -12.52
N SER A 103 5.41 5.23 -11.70
CA SER A 103 5.22 3.77 -11.73
C SER A 103 3.76 3.38 -11.48
N THR A 104 3.04 4.12 -10.63
CA THR A 104 1.61 3.84 -10.39
C THR A 104 0.73 4.12 -11.61
N LEU A 105 1.02 5.18 -12.36
CA LEU A 105 0.33 5.51 -13.63
C LEU A 105 0.49 4.41 -14.67
N LYS A 106 1.68 3.80 -14.75
CA LYS A 106 2.00 2.72 -15.70
C LYS A 106 1.33 1.38 -15.35
N HIS A 107 0.86 1.21 -14.12
CA HIS A 107 0.29 -0.06 -13.62
C HIS A 107 -1.15 0.08 -13.10
N LEU A 108 -1.81 1.20 -13.42
CA LEU A 108 -3.27 1.30 -13.34
C LEU A 108 -3.88 0.30 -14.36
N PRO A 109 -4.87 -0.51 -13.96
CA PRO A 109 -5.63 -1.34 -14.90
C PRO A 109 -6.44 -0.47 -15.86
#